data_AF-A0A1F6HP67-F1
#
_entry.id   AF-A0A1F6HP67-F1
#
_cell.length_a   1.000
_cell.length_b   1.000
_cell.length_c   1.000
_cell.angle_alpha   90.00
_cell.angle_beta   90.00
_cell.angle_gamma   90.00
#
_symmetry.space_group_name_H-M   'P 1'
#
loop_
_entity.id
_entity.type
_entity.pdbx_description
1 polymer ?
#
loop_
_entity_poly.entity_id
_entity_poly.type
_entity_poly.pdbx_seq_one_letter_code
_entity_poly.pdbx_strand_id
1 'polypeptide(L)'
;MLHPSLLFLIAISLIIVYKYIKRFNRIEIVLFLFLLVASLLSIKQAPLWVILAVIIVNKGILHFKNDLPKIALKRFDVLISVLILIGIFLFILQAYFALKSSYQLSENVFYPKKATEYLNNKHLGKNVFSTFNWGGYLIWHLPQRKFFVDGRMPTWKNLNSGNQSSYAFMEYNDILTGKVSLGSTITRYDIDTVIVPVEKIVNKKSVVYKLKSIGNRLLKEDEMFSYQNLIKQLKDSGFKEVYKDNISIVYRKS
;
A
#
# COMPACT_ATOMS: atom_id res chain seq x y z
N MET A 1 6.33 -1.88 5.89
CA MET A 1 7.10 -2.45 7.01
C MET A 1 7.81 -3.71 6.54
N LEU A 2 8.97 -4.05 7.12
CA LEU A 2 9.67 -5.29 6.81
C LEU A 2 8.86 -6.46 7.38
N HIS A 3 8.45 -7.40 6.52
CA HIS A 3 7.70 -8.58 6.96
C HIS A 3 8.54 -9.44 7.92
N PRO A 4 7.93 -10.16 8.90
CA PRO A 4 8.67 -11.04 9.81
C PRO A 4 9.55 -12.08 9.09
N SER A 5 9.08 -12.58 7.93
CA SER A 5 9.85 -13.48 7.07
C SER A 5 11.13 -12.84 6.52
N LEU A 6 11.08 -11.55 6.19
CA LEU A 6 12.23 -10.80 5.70
C LEU A 6 13.25 -10.56 6.83
N LEU A 7 12.78 -10.24 8.05
CA LEU A 7 13.65 -10.11 9.22
C LEU A 7 14.35 -11.42 9.56
N PHE A 8 13.63 -12.55 9.50
CA PHE A 8 14.21 -13.87 9.67
C PHE A 8 15.29 -14.16 8.62
N LEU A 9 15.01 -13.85 7.34
CA LEU A 9 15.99 -14.02 6.26
C LEU A 9 17.23 -13.13 6.47
N ILE A 10 17.05 -11.89 6.93
CA ILE A 10 18.17 -10.98 7.26
C ILE A 10 19.01 -11.59 8.38
N ALA A 11 18.37 -12.05 9.46
CA ALA A 11 19.08 -12.62 10.60
C ALA A 11 19.90 -13.87 10.21
N ILE A 12 19.27 -14.84 9.53
CA ILE A 12 19.97 -16.08 9.14
C ILE A 12 21.09 -15.83 8.12
N SER A 13 20.88 -14.92 7.16
CA SER A 13 21.90 -14.59 6.16
C SER A 13 23.09 -13.87 6.79
N LEU A 14 22.87 -12.94 7.73
CA LEU A 14 23.95 -12.28 8.47
C LEU A 14 24.74 -13.26 9.34
N ILE A 15 24.08 -14.18 10.03
CA ILE A 15 24.75 -15.22 10.84
C ILE A 15 25.65 -16.10 9.95
N ILE A 16 25.14 -16.53 8.79
CA ILE A 16 25.90 -17.32 7.82
C ILE A 16 27.10 -16.54 7.30
N VAL A 17 26.90 -15.29 6.85
CA VAL A 17 27.98 -14.45 6.33
C VAL A 17 29.03 -14.22 7.41
N TYR A 18 28.64 -13.91 8.64
CA TYR A 18 29.56 -13.71 9.76
C TYR A 18 30.41 -14.97 10.03
N LYS A 19 29.76 -16.13 10.14
CA LYS A 19 30.43 -17.40 10.42
C LYS A 19 31.39 -17.83 9.31
N TYR A 20 31.02 -17.59 8.05
CA TYR A 20 31.75 -18.07 6.87
C TYR A 20 32.43 -16.94 6.07
N ILE A 21 32.66 -15.78 6.69
CA ILE A 21 33.12 -14.57 6.00
C ILE A 21 34.41 -14.78 5.20
N LYS A 22 35.30 -15.65 5.69
CA LYS A 22 36.58 -15.98 5.03
C LYS A 22 36.44 -16.92 3.83
N ARG A 23 35.30 -17.62 3.69
CA ARG A 23 35.02 -18.57 2.60
C ARG A 23 34.23 -17.93 1.44
N PHE A 24 33.69 -16.73 1.64
CA PHE A 24 32.97 -15.99 0.61
C PHE A 24 33.88 -15.06 -0.19
N ASN A 25 33.50 -14.79 -1.45
CA ASN A 25 34.16 -13.76 -2.25
C ASN A 25 33.88 -12.38 -1.66
N ARG A 26 34.91 -11.53 -1.55
CA ARG A 26 34.78 -10.16 -1.03
C ARG A 26 33.76 -9.33 -1.80
N ILE A 27 33.69 -9.50 -3.12
CA ILE A 27 32.71 -8.79 -3.97
C ILE A 27 31.28 -9.21 -3.60
N GLU A 28 31.05 -10.49 -3.33
CA GLU A 28 29.72 -11.00 -2.93
C GLU A 28 29.28 -10.42 -1.59
N ILE A 29 30.18 -10.33 -0.62
CA ILE A 29 29.90 -9.72 0.69
C ILE A 29 29.58 -8.23 0.54
N VAL A 30 30.40 -7.48 -0.20
CA VAL A 30 30.18 -6.05 -0.43
C VAL A 30 28.85 -5.82 -1.12
N LEU A 31 28.56 -6.58 -2.18
CA LEU A 31 27.29 -6.48 -2.90
C LEU A 31 26.09 -6.86 -2.01
N PHE A 32 26.22 -7.89 -1.19
CA PHE A 32 25.19 -8.31 -0.24
C PHE A 32 24.89 -7.23 0.80
N LEU A 33 25.92 -6.64 1.40
CA LEU A 33 25.76 -5.57 2.39
C LEU A 33 25.21 -4.29 1.74
N PHE A 34 25.68 -3.93 0.54
CA PHE A 34 25.16 -2.81 -0.22
C PHE A 34 23.67 -2.97 -0.51
N LEU A 35 23.26 -4.13 -1.04
CA LEU A 35 21.85 -4.41 -1.33
C LEU A 35 21.02 -4.54 -0.05
N LEU A 36 21.60 -5.02 1.05
CA LEU A 36 20.92 -5.06 2.35
C LEU A 36 20.60 -3.64 2.80
N VAL A 37 21.60 -2.75 2.82
CA VAL A 37 21.39 -1.34 3.19
C VAL A 37 20.38 -0.70 2.25
N ALA A 38 20.51 -0.89 0.94
CA ALA A 38 19.52 -0.40 -0.03
C ALA A 38 18.10 -0.91 0.30
N SER A 39 17.93 -2.20 0.59
CA SER A 39 16.63 -2.77 0.96
C SER A 39 16.04 -2.18 2.25
N LEU A 40 16.88 -1.81 3.21
CA LEU A 40 16.47 -1.18 4.47
C LEU A 40 16.09 0.29 4.25
N LEU A 41 16.77 0.99 3.33
CA LEU A 41 16.43 2.35 2.94
C LEU A 41 15.17 2.40 2.08
N SER A 42 14.93 1.39 1.25
CA SER A 42 13.76 1.31 0.38
C SER A 42 13.33 -0.13 0.13
N ILE A 43 12.11 -0.46 0.53
CA ILE A 43 11.52 -1.80 0.35
C ILE A 43 11.44 -2.23 -1.12
N LYS A 44 11.48 -1.27 -2.07
CA LYS A 44 11.49 -1.56 -3.51
C LYS A 44 12.78 -2.28 -3.94
N GLN A 45 13.86 -2.15 -3.18
CA GLN A 45 15.15 -2.80 -3.45
C GLN A 45 15.27 -4.17 -2.77
N ALA A 46 14.34 -4.52 -1.87
CA ALA A 46 14.33 -5.81 -1.19
C ALA A 46 14.35 -7.03 -2.12
N PRO A 47 13.65 -7.06 -3.28
CA PRO A 47 13.71 -8.21 -4.18
C PRO A 47 15.12 -8.54 -4.67
N LEU A 48 15.92 -7.52 -5.00
CA LEU A 48 17.31 -7.71 -5.46
C LEU A 48 18.17 -8.29 -4.34
N TRP A 49 18.00 -7.79 -3.12
CA TRP A 49 18.69 -8.33 -1.95
C TRP A 49 18.28 -9.76 -1.64
N VAL A 50 16.98 -10.09 -1.70
CA VAL A 50 16.47 -11.45 -1.42
C VAL A 50 17.08 -12.48 -2.37
N ILE A 51 17.18 -12.16 -3.67
CA ILE A 51 17.82 -13.07 -4.66
C ILE A 51 19.26 -13.39 -4.23
N LEU A 52 20.04 -12.36 -3.89
CA LEU A 52 21.43 -12.56 -3.47
C LEU A 52 21.53 -13.26 -2.11
N ALA A 53 20.64 -12.95 -1.17
CA ALA A 53 20.58 -13.57 0.14
C ALA A 53 20.32 -15.08 0.03
N VAL A 54 19.43 -15.52 -0.87
CA VAL A 54 19.17 -16.95 -1.11
C VAL A 54 20.42 -17.66 -1.62
N ILE A 55 21.17 -17.05 -2.55
CA ILE A 55 22.42 -17.61 -3.08
C ILE A 55 23.46 -17.76 -1.95
N ILE A 56 23.64 -16.71 -1.13
CA ILE A 56 24.60 -16.71 -0.01
C ILE A 56 24.22 -17.74 1.05
N VAL A 57 22.93 -17.80 1.41
CA VAL A 57 22.42 -18.79 2.37
C VAL A 57 22.67 -20.21 1.85
N ASN A 58 22.41 -20.48 0.57
CA ASN A 58 22.66 -21.79 -0.03
C ASN A 58 24.15 -22.18 0.03
N LYS A 59 25.06 -21.27 -0.35
CA LYS A 59 26.52 -21.48 -0.21
C LYS A 59 26.92 -21.71 1.25
N GLY A 60 26.34 -20.94 2.17
CA GLY A 60 26.55 -21.11 3.62
C GLY A 60 26.10 -22.47 4.14
N ILE A 61 24.95 -22.96 3.67
CA ILE A 61 24.45 -24.31 3.97
C ILE A 61 25.44 -25.37 3.48
N LEU A 62 26.01 -25.21 2.28
CA LEU A 62 27.03 -26.12 1.75
C LEU A 62 28.33 -26.10 2.59
N HIS A 63 28.81 -24.91 2.97
CA HIS A 63 29.96 -24.80 3.87
C HIS A 63 29.70 -25.45 5.23
N PHE A 64 28.50 -25.28 5.78
CA PHE A 64 28.10 -25.92 7.03
C PHE A 64 28.00 -27.44 6.91
N LYS A 65 27.47 -27.96 5.79
CA LYS A 65 27.48 -29.40 5.50
C LYS A 65 28.91 -29.95 5.48
N ASN A 66 29.85 -29.25 4.87
CA ASN A 66 31.25 -29.71 4.82
C ASN A 66 31.93 -29.74 6.20
N ASP A 67 31.48 -28.93 7.16
CA ASP A 67 32.00 -28.93 8.53
C ASP A 67 31.33 -30.00 9.42
N LEU A 68 30.26 -30.65 8.98
CA LEU A 68 29.50 -31.63 9.76
C LEU A 68 30.08 -33.06 9.64
N PRO A 69 30.04 -33.85 10.73
CA PRO A 69 30.38 -35.27 10.65
C PRO A 69 29.33 -36.04 9.84
N LYS A 70 29.74 -37.11 9.14
CA LYS A 70 28.89 -37.89 8.22
C LYS A 70 27.56 -38.35 8.84
N ILE A 71 27.55 -38.67 10.13
CA ILE A 71 26.35 -39.11 10.87
C ILE A 71 25.33 -37.98 11.02
N ALA A 72 25.79 -36.73 11.16
CA ALA A 72 24.93 -35.55 11.29
C ALA A 72 24.38 -35.06 9.94
N LEU A 73 25.02 -35.39 8.81
CA LEU A 73 24.58 -34.96 7.47
C LEU A 73 23.15 -35.39 7.17
N LYS A 74 22.81 -36.67 7.38
CA LYS A 74 21.45 -37.19 7.13
C LYS A 74 20.40 -36.45 7.96
N ARG A 75 20.70 -36.19 9.24
CA ARG A 75 19.78 -35.46 10.14
C ARG A 75 19.60 -34.01 9.68
N PHE A 76 20.69 -33.39 9.23
CA PHE A 76 20.66 -32.03 8.71
C PHE A 76 19.87 -31.92 7.40
N ASP A 77 20.01 -32.88 6.48
CA ASP A 77 19.23 -32.92 5.24
C ASP A 77 17.73 -33.07 5.49
N VAL A 78 17.34 -33.92 6.45
CA VAL A 78 15.95 -34.04 6.88
C VAL A 78 15.45 -32.72 7.48
N LEU A 79 16.23 -32.09 8.36
CA LEU A 79 15.88 -30.79 8.95
C LEU A 79 15.65 -29.71 7.89
N ILE A 80 16.58 -29.57 6.94
CA ILE A 80 16.45 -28.59 5.84
C ILE A 80 15.22 -28.90 4.99
N SER A 81 14.96 -30.18 4.68
CA SER A 81 13.77 -30.58 3.92
C SER A 81 12.47 -30.21 4.64
N VAL A 82 12.39 -30.43 5.95
CA VAL A 82 11.25 -30.03 6.78
C VAL A 82 11.09 -28.51 6.81
N LEU A 83 12.18 -27.76 6.97
CA LEU A 83 12.14 -26.29 6.95
C LEU A 83 11.68 -25.74 5.59
N ILE A 84 12.11 -26.35 4.48
CA ILE A 84 11.64 -26.00 3.13
C ILE A 84 10.14 -26.27 2.99
N LEU A 85 9.65 -27.42 3.46
CA LEU A 85 8.22 -27.75 3.43
C LEU A 85 7.39 -26.75 4.25
N ILE A 86 7.84 -26.38 5.46
CA ILE A 86 7.21 -25.35 6.28
C ILE A 86 7.22 -24.00 5.53
N GLY A 87 8.34 -23.64 4.90
CA GLY A 87 8.47 -22.42 4.11
C GLY A 87 7.48 -22.37 2.95
N ILE A 88 7.33 -23.47 2.20
CA ILE A 88 6.35 -23.59 1.12
C ILE A 88 4.93 -23.45 1.64
N PHE A 89 4.60 -24.12 2.75
CA PHE A 89 3.29 -24.01 3.38
C PHE A 89 2.96 -22.57 3.80
N LEU A 90 3.89 -21.89 4.45
CA LEU A 90 3.74 -20.48 4.84
C LEU A 90 3.62 -19.56 3.61
N PHE A 91 4.38 -19.84 2.54
CA PHE A 91 4.27 -19.10 1.29
C PHE A 91 2.90 -19.26 0.64
N ILE A 92 2.36 -20.48 0.57
CA ILE A 92 1.01 -20.74 0.03
C ILE A 92 -0.04 -20.01 0.87
N LEU A 93 0.08 -20.08 2.20
CA LEU A 93 -0.83 -19.38 3.11
C LEU A 93 -0.78 -17.86 2.90
N GLN A 94 0.43 -17.29 2.79
CA GLN A 94 0.62 -15.88 2.49
C GLN A 94 0.06 -15.50 1.13
N ALA A 95 0.31 -16.31 0.10
CA ALA A 95 -0.21 -16.09 -1.26
C ALA A 95 -1.74 -16.11 -1.28
N TYR A 96 -2.38 -17.03 -0.55
CA TYR A 96 -3.83 -17.05 -0.41
C TYR A 96 -4.37 -15.76 0.21
N PHE A 97 -3.79 -15.28 1.32
CA PHE A 97 -4.20 -14.02 1.93
C PHE A 97 -3.93 -12.82 1.01
N ALA A 98 -2.80 -12.82 0.31
CA ALA A 98 -2.47 -11.78 -0.68
C ALA A 98 -3.52 -11.75 -1.80
N LEU A 99 -3.83 -12.88 -2.43
CA LEU A 99 -4.86 -12.98 -3.48
C LEU A 99 -6.24 -12.54 -2.97
N LYS A 100 -6.62 -12.97 -1.75
CA LYS A 100 -7.88 -12.56 -1.13
C LYS A 100 -7.93 -11.03 -0.93
N SER A 101 -6.82 -10.43 -0.50
CA SER A 101 -6.71 -8.97 -0.36
C SER A 101 -6.74 -8.25 -1.71
N SER A 102 -6.11 -8.82 -2.75
CA SER A 102 -6.16 -8.30 -4.12
C SER A 102 -7.58 -8.33 -4.69
N TYR A 103 -8.37 -9.38 -4.38
CA TYR A 103 -9.77 -9.44 -4.75
C TYR A 103 -10.60 -8.30 -4.12
N GLN A 104 -10.27 -7.88 -2.89
CA GLN A 104 -10.92 -6.73 -2.26
C GLN A 104 -10.61 -5.40 -2.98
N LEU A 105 -9.51 -5.34 -3.72
CA LEU A 105 -9.10 -4.22 -4.58
C LEU A 105 -9.53 -4.39 -6.04
N SER A 106 -10.34 -5.41 -6.35
CA SER A 106 -10.84 -5.62 -7.71
C SER A 106 -11.76 -4.47 -8.14
N GLU A 107 -11.83 -4.25 -9.45
CA GLU A 107 -12.63 -3.18 -10.06
C GLU A 107 -14.10 -3.20 -9.60
N ASN A 108 -14.68 -4.39 -9.46
CA ASN A 108 -16.09 -4.54 -9.09
C ASN A 108 -16.37 -4.33 -7.59
N VAL A 109 -15.34 -4.25 -6.75
CA VAL A 109 -15.48 -4.24 -5.28
C VAL A 109 -15.00 -2.92 -4.68
N PHE A 110 -13.90 -2.37 -5.21
CA PHE A 110 -13.24 -1.19 -4.65
C PHE A 110 -13.46 0.07 -5.46
N TYR A 111 -13.43 -0.04 -6.79
CA TYR A 111 -13.39 1.11 -7.67
C TYR A 111 -14.80 1.56 -8.09
N PRO A 112 -15.01 2.87 -8.32
CA PRO A 112 -16.34 3.45 -8.53
C PRO A 112 -16.80 3.30 -9.99
N LYS A 113 -16.78 2.08 -10.54
CA LYS A 113 -17.06 1.80 -11.96
C LYS A 113 -18.39 2.37 -12.45
N LYS A 114 -19.48 2.16 -11.71
CA LYS A 114 -20.79 2.64 -12.14
C LYS A 114 -20.92 4.16 -12.05
N ALA A 115 -20.24 4.80 -11.09
CA ALA A 115 -20.18 6.26 -11.03
C ALA A 115 -19.36 6.85 -12.18
N THR A 116 -18.29 6.19 -12.64
CA THR A 116 -17.54 6.66 -13.82
C THR A 116 -18.40 6.57 -15.08
N GLU A 117 -19.14 5.47 -15.26
CA GLU A 117 -20.13 5.31 -16.33
C GLU A 117 -21.21 6.40 -16.27
N TYR A 118 -21.78 6.66 -15.09
CA TYR A 118 -22.78 7.73 -14.89
C TYR A 118 -22.25 9.11 -15.29
N LEU A 119 -21.06 9.49 -14.78
CA LEU A 119 -20.45 10.76 -15.11
C LEU A 119 -20.18 10.87 -16.60
N ASN A 120 -19.66 9.81 -17.23
CA ASN A 120 -19.37 9.80 -18.66
C ASN A 120 -20.63 9.98 -19.52
N ASN A 121 -21.69 9.20 -19.26
CA ASN A 121 -22.94 9.24 -20.01
C ASN A 121 -23.66 10.58 -19.92
N LYS A 122 -23.52 11.29 -18.79
CA LYS A 122 -24.14 12.60 -18.58
C LYS A 122 -23.23 13.77 -18.96
N HIS A 123 -21.99 13.51 -19.39
CA HIS A 123 -20.97 14.53 -19.67
C HIS A 123 -20.74 15.52 -18.50
N LEU A 124 -20.74 15.01 -17.27
CA LEU A 124 -20.59 15.82 -16.06
C LEU A 124 -19.17 15.75 -15.51
N GLY A 125 -18.82 16.58 -14.52
CA GLY A 125 -17.60 16.43 -13.75
C GLY A 125 -16.35 16.93 -14.47
N LYS A 126 -16.23 18.22 -14.77
CA LYS A 126 -15.01 18.75 -15.39
C LYS A 126 -13.86 18.81 -14.38
N ASN A 127 -14.16 19.30 -13.17
CA ASN A 127 -13.23 19.39 -12.05
C ASN A 127 -13.80 18.60 -10.86
N VAL A 128 -13.18 17.45 -10.57
CA VAL A 128 -13.70 16.45 -9.65
C VAL A 128 -12.82 16.35 -8.39
N PHE A 129 -13.42 16.53 -7.23
CA PHE A 129 -12.81 16.11 -5.97
C PHE A 129 -13.12 14.63 -5.73
N SER A 130 -12.09 13.80 -5.58
CA SER A 130 -12.26 12.36 -5.35
C SER A 130 -11.48 11.88 -4.14
N THR A 131 -11.82 10.71 -3.64
CA THR A 131 -10.91 10.01 -2.72
C THR A 131 -9.56 9.77 -3.39
N PHE A 132 -8.48 9.99 -2.62
CA PHE A 132 -7.10 9.79 -3.05
C PHE A 132 -6.88 8.40 -3.67
N ASN A 133 -7.47 7.36 -3.07
CA ASN A 133 -7.28 5.98 -3.51
C ASN A 133 -7.94 5.64 -4.86
N TRP A 134 -8.83 6.50 -5.36
CA TRP A 134 -9.49 6.32 -6.66
C TRP A 134 -8.89 7.15 -7.78
N GLY A 135 -8.00 8.11 -7.49
CA GLY A 135 -7.54 9.09 -8.47
C GLY A 135 -7.01 8.46 -9.76
N GLY A 136 -6.15 7.45 -9.66
CA GLY A 136 -5.53 6.82 -10.83
C GLY A 136 -6.55 6.06 -11.70
N TYR A 137 -7.50 5.38 -11.05
CA TYR A 137 -8.61 4.72 -11.74
C TYR A 137 -9.52 5.73 -12.44
N LEU A 138 -9.85 6.83 -11.76
CA LEU A 138 -10.70 7.88 -12.31
C LEU A 138 -10.03 8.60 -13.48
N ILE A 139 -8.73 8.89 -13.40
CA ILE A 139 -7.95 9.45 -14.51
C ILE A 139 -7.93 8.49 -15.70
N TRP A 140 -7.76 7.18 -15.46
CA TRP A 140 -7.74 6.18 -16.52
C TRP A 140 -9.08 6.09 -17.26
N HIS A 141 -10.20 6.04 -16.54
CA HIS A 141 -11.52 5.92 -17.16
C HIS A 141 -12.09 7.23 -17.67
N LEU A 142 -11.67 8.37 -17.10
CA LEU A 142 -12.23 9.68 -17.39
C LEU A 142 -11.13 10.70 -17.69
N PRO A 143 -10.29 10.46 -18.73
CA PRO A 143 -9.08 11.25 -18.97
C PRO A 143 -9.34 12.72 -19.33
N GLN A 144 -10.56 13.05 -19.75
CA GLN A 144 -10.98 14.42 -20.09
C GLN A 144 -11.31 15.28 -18.85
N ARG A 145 -11.26 14.70 -17.64
CA ARG A 145 -11.62 15.36 -16.38
C ARG A 145 -10.37 15.63 -15.55
N LYS A 146 -10.42 16.71 -14.76
CA LYS A 146 -9.37 17.03 -13.79
C LYS A 146 -9.75 16.49 -12.43
N PHE A 147 -8.84 15.74 -11.81
CA PHE A 147 -9.01 15.20 -10.46
C PHE A 147 -8.10 15.94 -9.49
N PHE A 148 -8.63 16.27 -8.31
CA PHE A 148 -7.91 17.05 -7.31
C PHE A 148 -6.64 16.36 -6.80
N VAL A 149 -6.71 15.05 -6.51
CA VAL A 149 -5.56 14.24 -6.07
C VAL A 149 -5.59 12.83 -6.63
N ASP A 150 -4.41 12.21 -6.69
CA ASP A 150 -4.19 10.81 -7.11
C ASP A 150 -3.07 10.15 -6.30
N GLY A 151 -3.06 8.81 -6.28
CA GLY A 151 -2.11 7.92 -5.60
C GLY A 151 -0.63 8.20 -5.84
N ARG A 152 -0.26 8.89 -6.93
CA ARG A 152 1.14 9.24 -7.25
C ARG A 152 1.60 10.56 -6.61
N MET A 153 0.68 11.34 -6.04
CA MET A 153 0.94 12.70 -5.55
C MET A 153 1.52 12.86 -4.13
N PRO A 154 1.70 11.84 -3.25
CA PRO A 154 2.23 12.06 -1.89
C PRO A 154 3.60 12.73 -1.82
N THR A 155 4.42 12.64 -2.87
CA THR A 155 5.73 13.30 -2.92
C THR A 155 5.77 14.49 -3.86
N TRP A 156 4.66 14.80 -4.53
CA TRP A 156 4.64 15.83 -5.55
C TRP A 156 4.49 17.22 -4.93
N LYS A 157 5.43 18.10 -5.28
CA LYS A 157 5.39 19.51 -4.92
C LYS A 157 5.41 20.35 -6.19
N ASN A 158 4.51 21.33 -6.27
CA ASN A 158 4.47 22.31 -7.34
C ASN A 158 4.84 23.69 -6.77
N LEU A 159 6.10 24.09 -6.91
CA LEU A 159 6.58 25.37 -6.37
C LEU A 159 6.02 26.59 -7.12
N ASN A 160 5.53 26.39 -8.35
CA ASN A 160 4.95 27.43 -9.20
C ASN A 160 3.42 27.28 -9.30
N SER A 161 2.76 26.94 -8.19
CA SER A 161 1.32 26.66 -8.14
C SER A 161 0.44 27.92 -8.18
N GLY A 162 1.02 29.13 -8.10
CA GLY A 162 0.27 30.38 -8.08
C GLY A 162 -0.73 30.40 -6.93
N ASN A 163 -2.02 30.53 -7.24
CA ASN A 163 -3.10 30.50 -6.25
C ASN A 163 -3.49 29.08 -5.81
N GLN A 164 -2.93 28.03 -6.39
CA GLN A 164 -3.15 26.63 -6.01
C GLN A 164 -2.14 26.18 -4.96
N SER A 165 -2.43 25.07 -4.28
CA SER A 165 -1.52 24.51 -3.29
C SER A 165 -0.25 23.98 -3.92
N SER A 166 0.88 24.33 -3.32
CA SER A 166 2.17 23.78 -3.68
C SER A 166 2.32 22.32 -3.27
N TYR A 167 1.44 21.83 -2.39
CA TYR A 167 1.40 20.44 -1.95
C TYR A 167 -0.06 19.96 -1.81
N ALA A 168 -0.66 19.62 -2.96
CA ALA A 168 -2.08 19.25 -3.04
C ALA A 168 -2.47 18.04 -2.16
N PHE A 169 -1.57 17.07 -1.96
CA PHE A 169 -1.84 15.93 -1.08
C PHE A 169 -1.96 16.34 0.40
N MET A 170 -1.17 17.32 0.84
CA MET A 170 -1.30 17.87 2.19
C MET A 170 -2.62 18.65 2.34
N GLU A 171 -2.98 19.48 1.36
CA GLU A 171 -4.28 20.17 1.34
C GLU A 171 -5.44 19.18 1.41
N TYR A 172 -5.37 18.08 0.64
CA TYR A 172 -6.36 16.99 0.71
C TYR A 172 -6.50 16.40 2.13
N ASN A 173 -5.39 16.08 2.80
CA ASN A 173 -5.43 15.55 4.15
C ASN A 173 -5.96 16.59 5.16
N ASP A 174 -5.63 17.86 4.99
CA ASP A 174 -6.11 18.94 5.84
C ASP A 174 -7.62 19.18 5.66
N ILE A 175 -8.16 18.98 4.46
CA ILE A 175 -9.61 18.98 4.21
C ILE A 175 -10.30 17.82 4.93
N LEU A 176 -9.76 16.60 4.80
CA LEU A 176 -10.34 15.42 5.45
C LEU A 176 -10.30 15.50 6.98
N THR A 177 -9.25 16.10 7.53
CA THR A 177 -9.11 16.31 8.98
C THR A 177 -9.87 17.54 9.49
N GLY A 178 -10.47 18.34 8.58
CA GLY A 178 -11.22 19.54 8.92
C GLY A 178 -10.38 20.75 9.30
N LYS A 179 -9.06 20.69 9.10
CA LYS A 179 -8.16 21.85 9.29
C LYS A 179 -8.36 22.92 8.22
N VAL A 180 -8.76 22.51 7.01
CA VAL A 180 -9.08 23.40 5.89
C VAL A 180 -10.54 23.21 5.51
N SER A 181 -11.25 24.33 5.30
CA SER A 181 -12.64 24.31 4.84
C SER A 181 -12.71 23.90 3.38
N LEU A 182 -13.50 22.86 3.09
CA LEU A 182 -13.75 22.38 1.73
C LEU A 182 -14.30 23.49 0.82
N GLY A 183 -15.12 24.41 1.34
CA GLY A 183 -15.70 25.49 0.55
C GLY A 183 -14.65 26.40 -0.10
N SER A 184 -13.54 26.66 0.60
CA SER A 184 -12.44 27.47 0.04
C SER A 184 -11.74 26.75 -1.12
N THR A 185 -11.55 25.44 -1.00
CA THR A 185 -10.96 24.58 -2.04
C THR A 185 -11.90 24.42 -3.23
N ILE A 186 -13.21 24.24 -2.99
CA ILE A 186 -14.22 24.17 -4.05
C ILE A 186 -14.15 25.40 -4.97
N THR A 187 -14.10 26.59 -4.39
CA THR A 187 -14.02 27.84 -5.18
C THR A 187 -12.67 27.98 -5.88
N ARG A 188 -11.57 27.66 -5.20
CA ARG A 188 -10.20 27.81 -5.74
C ARG A 188 -9.91 26.92 -6.95
N TYR A 189 -10.41 25.69 -6.92
CA TYR A 189 -10.20 24.70 -7.99
C TYR A 189 -11.42 24.53 -8.90
N ASP A 190 -12.44 25.39 -8.75
CA ASP A 190 -13.70 25.35 -9.50
C ASP A 190 -14.31 23.94 -9.52
N ILE A 191 -14.38 23.32 -8.33
CA ILE A 191 -14.84 21.94 -8.16
C ILE A 191 -16.36 21.91 -8.39
N ASP A 192 -16.78 21.17 -9.41
CA ASP A 192 -18.19 21.04 -9.76
C ASP A 192 -18.80 19.74 -9.22
N THR A 193 -17.96 18.73 -8.96
CA THR A 193 -18.37 17.35 -8.65
C THR A 193 -17.48 16.77 -7.56
N VAL A 194 -18.09 16.06 -6.61
CA VAL A 194 -17.37 15.35 -5.56
C VAL A 194 -17.79 13.89 -5.53
N ILE A 195 -16.81 12.98 -5.57
CA ILE A 195 -17.03 11.53 -5.54
C ILE A 195 -16.34 10.91 -4.32
N VAL A 196 -17.14 10.25 -3.48
CA VAL A 196 -16.69 9.68 -2.20
C VAL A 196 -17.17 8.25 -2.03
N PRO A 197 -16.43 7.40 -1.27
CA PRO A 197 -16.88 6.05 -0.98
C PRO A 197 -18.10 6.05 -0.05
N VAL A 198 -18.97 5.06 -0.25
CA VAL A 198 -20.01 4.73 0.73
C VAL A 198 -19.32 4.16 1.96
N GLU A 199 -19.47 4.84 3.09
CA GLU A 199 -18.96 4.30 4.36
C GLU A 199 -19.70 3.02 4.72
N LYS A 200 -19.00 1.89 4.64
CA LYS A 200 -19.47 0.63 5.20
C LYS A 200 -19.37 0.77 6.72
N ILE A 201 -20.50 0.65 7.42
CA ILE A 201 -20.53 0.67 8.89
C ILE A 201 -19.69 -0.51 9.39
N VAL A 202 -18.45 -0.23 9.80
CA VAL A 202 -17.57 -1.25 10.36
C VAL A 202 -18.03 -1.52 11.79
N ASN A 203 -18.46 -2.75 12.08
CA ASN A 203 -18.85 -3.14 13.42
C ASN A 203 -17.61 -3.18 14.34
N LYS A 204 -17.37 -2.08 15.04
CA LYS A 204 -16.23 -1.87 15.96
C LYS A 204 -16.22 -2.87 17.14
N LYS A 205 -17.31 -3.60 17.39
CA LYS A 205 -17.40 -4.63 18.44
C LYS A 205 -16.84 -6.00 18.01
N SER A 206 -16.60 -6.23 16.73
CA SER A 206 -16.09 -7.52 16.25
C SER A 206 -14.67 -7.79 16.74
N VAL A 207 -14.39 -9.02 17.16
CA VAL A 207 -13.05 -9.48 17.58
C VAL A 207 -12.03 -9.24 16.46
N VAL A 208 -12.46 -9.43 15.21
CA VAL A 208 -11.65 -9.16 14.01
C VAL A 208 -11.26 -7.68 13.92
N TYR A 209 -12.17 -6.74 14.19
CA TYR A 209 -11.82 -5.32 14.22
C TYR A 209 -10.86 -4.98 15.36
N LYS A 210 -11.03 -5.56 16.55
CA LYS A 210 -10.09 -5.37 17.66
C LYS A 210 -8.69 -5.89 17.30
N LEU A 211 -8.57 -7.10 16.77
CA LEU A 211 -7.30 -7.67 16.32
C LEU A 211 -6.67 -6.83 15.20
N LYS A 212 -7.47 -6.38 14.23
CA LYS A 212 -7.02 -5.50 13.16
C LYS A 212 -6.58 -4.14 13.72
N SER A 213 -7.29 -3.55 14.68
CA SER A 213 -6.93 -2.26 15.29
C SER A 213 -5.66 -2.33 16.14
N ILE A 214 -5.41 -3.47 16.80
CA ILE A 214 -4.15 -3.74 17.52
C ILE A 214 -3.02 -3.86 16.50
N GLY A 215 -3.24 -4.62 15.41
CA GLY A 215 -2.33 -4.69 14.27
C GLY A 215 -2.02 -3.31 13.70
N ASN A 216 -3.04 -2.50 13.39
CA ASN A 216 -2.88 -1.17 12.83
C ASN A 216 -2.17 -0.19 13.78
N ARG A 217 -2.41 -0.26 15.11
CA ARG A 217 -1.65 0.51 16.11
C ARG A 217 -0.18 0.12 16.16
N LEU A 218 0.14 -1.17 15.99
CA LEU A 218 1.52 -1.65 15.93
C LEU A 218 2.19 -1.34 14.59
N LEU A 219 1.41 -1.32 13.50
CA LEU A 219 1.89 -1.16 12.14
C LEU A 219 1.92 0.31 11.65
N LYS A 220 1.45 1.27 12.47
CA LYS A 220 1.26 2.69 12.09
C LYS A 220 0.57 2.82 10.71
N GLU A 221 -0.40 1.95 10.43
CA GLU A 221 -1.25 2.13 9.24
C GLU A 221 -2.20 3.30 9.50
N ASP A 222 -2.20 4.28 8.58
CA ASP A 222 -3.08 5.44 8.65
C ASP A 222 -4.54 4.99 8.82
N GLU A 223 -5.21 5.55 9.82
CA GLU A 223 -6.63 5.28 10.05
C GLU A 223 -7.43 5.60 8.80
N MET A 224 -8.41 4.75 8.51
CA MET A 224 -9.34 4.96 7.40
C MET A 224 -10.09 6.27 7.66
N PHE A 225 -9.71 7.35 6.97
CA PHE A 225 -10.30 8.67 7.16
C PHE A 225 -11.83 8.60 6.97
N SER A 226 -12.55 9.15 7.94
CA SER A 226 -14.00 9.29 7.89
C SER A 226 -14.36 10.42 6.93
N TYR A 227 -15.20 10.11 5.93
CA TYR A 227 -15.73 11.08 4.98
C TYR A 227 -16.98 11.79 5.54
N GLN A 228 -17.44 11.45 6.75
CA GLN A 228 -18.64 12.06 7.35
C GLN A 228 -18.53 13.58 7.48
N ASN A 229 -17.39 14.08 7.95
CA ASN A 229 -17.15 15.52 8.07
C ASN A 229 -17.16 16.20 6.70
N LEU A 230 -16.56 15.56 5.69
CA LEU A 230 -16.56 16.05 4.31
C LEU A 230 -18.00 16.09 3.75
N ILE A 231 -18.78 15.04 3.93
CA ILE A 231 -20.17 14.94 3.46
C ILE A 231 -21.04 16.01 4.12
N LYS A 232 -20.83 16.29 5.42
CA LYS A 232 -21.54 17.37 6.11
C LYS A 232 -21.22 18.73 5.47
N GLN A 233 -19.95 19.04 5.28
CA GLN A 233 -19.52 20.30 4.63
C GLN A 233 -20.06 20.44 3.20
N LEU A 234 -20.15 19.35 2.44
CA LEU A 234 -20.72 19.35 1.08
C LEU A 234 -22.20 19.78 1.09
N LYS A 235 -23.00 19.20 1.99
CA LYS A 235 -24.42 19.55 2.12
C LYS A 235 -24.60 21.02 2.51
N ASP A 236 -23.79 21.50 3.45
CA ASP A 236 -23.81 22.91 3.88
C ASP A 236 -23.38 23.86 2.74
N SER A 237 -22.56 23.38 1.80
CA SER A 237 -22.07 24.15 0.63
C SER A 237 -23.00 24.07 -0.60
N GLY A 238 -24.22 23.54 -0.46
CA GLY A 238 -25.21 23.49 -1.54
C GLY A 238 -25.00 22.38 -2.58
N PHE A 239 -24.11 21.41 -2.31
CA PHE A 239 -23.98 20.24 -3.17
C PHE A 239 -25.15 19.27 -2.95
N LYS A 240 -25.68 18.73 -4.05
CA LYS A 240 -26.76 17.74 -4.03
C LYS A 240 -26.24 16.37 -4.44
N GLU A 241 -26.76 15.33 -3.81
CA GLU A 241 -26.54 13.95 -4.23
C GLU A 241 -27.23 13.73 -5.58
N VAL A 242 -26.46 13.37 -6.60
CA VAL A 242 -26.97 13.14 -7.97
C VAL A 242 -26.89 11.67 -8.38
N TYR A 243 -26.08 10.87 -7.69
CA TYR A 243 -25.93 9.44 -7.94
C TYR A 243 -25.39 8.73 -6.70
N LYS A 244 -25.85 7.48 -6.47
CA LYS A 244 -25.39 6.63 -5.38
C LYS A 244 -25.53 5.16 -5.75
N ASP A 245 -24.49 4.38 -5.43
CA ASP A 245 -24.54 2.92 -5.48
C ASP A 245 -23.97 2.29 -4.19
N ASN A 246 -23.55 1.03 -4.26
CA ASN A 246 -22.99 0.28 -3.12
C ASN A 246 -21.52 0.59 -2.82
N ILE A 247 -20.82 1.31 -3.71
CA ILE A 247 -19.39 1.64 -3.61
C ILE A 247 -19.19 3.14 -3.41
N SER A 248 -19.96 3.98 -4.11
CA SER A 248 -19.70 5.40 -4.30
C SER A 248 -20.96 6.26 -4.24
N ILE A 249 -20.76 7.52 -3.85
CA ILE A 249 -21.75 8.59 -3.87
C ILE A 249 -21.16 9.76 -4.66
N VAL A 250 -21.95 10.33 -5.56
CA VAL A 250 -21.58 11.50 -6.36
C VAL A 250 -22.45 12.69 -5.95
N TYR A 251 -21.78 13.77 -5.57
CA TYR A 251 -22.36 15.05 -5.25
C TYR A 251 -22.02 16.06 -6.34
N ARG A 252 -22.94 16.97 -6.64
CA ARG A 252 -22.73 18.04 -7.62
C ARG A 252 -23.25 19.37 -7.13
N LYS A 253 -22.55 20.45 -7.48
CA LYS A 253 -23.03 21.82 -7.29
C LYS A 253 -24.23 22.06 -8.22
N SER A 254 -25.35 22.52 -7.66
CA SER A 254 -26.54 22.94 -8.44
C SER A 254 -26.27 24.24 -9.17
#